data_AF-A0A7J3TKH0-F1
#
_entry.id   AF-A0A7J3TKH0-F1
#
_cell.length_a   1.000
_cell.length_b   1.000
_cell.length_c   1.000
_cell.angle_alpha   90.00
_cell.angle_beta   90.00
_cell.angle_gamma   90.00
#
_symmetry.space_group_name_H-M   'P 1'
#
loop_
_entity.id
_entity.type
_entity.pdbx_description
1 polymer ?
#
loop_
_entity_poly.entity_id
_entity_poly.type
_entity_poly.pdbx_seq_one_letter_code
_entity_poly.pdbx_strand_id
1 'polypeptide(L)'
;MEEHNGITPIMPDESLQLQYSAFTKHNIMLLVDNGIMGGSEIIPYEDLTWSKLREIYDKYFLHNHEDNPRKGIFHYAIIIHNFRDFGRGVAGFNFKRDAFAVCSAYIQKWRPWRNAMVIAHGGAYMHELGHQLGLPHLRVFPWQLLYWLSWNYKSCMNYRYTFKIVDYSDGSHGFMDRDEWSNLDLQRFER
;
A
#
# COMPACT_ATOMS: atom_id res chain seq x y z
N MET A 1 -9.19 -19.32 -0.75
CA MET A 1 -8.97 -18.30 -1.79
C MET A 1 -8.66 -19.05 -3.08
N GLU A 2 -9.29 -18.67 -4.18
CA GLU A 2 -9.05 -19.31 -5.47
C GLU A 2 -7.74 -18.78 -6.09
N GLU A 3 -6.90 -19.69 -6.58
CA GLU A 3 -5.77 -19.32 -7.42
C GLU A 3 -6.31 -18.86 -8.77
N HIS A 4 -5.88 -17.69 -9.24
CA HIS A 4 -6.20 -17.22 -10.58
C HIS A 4 -4.91 -17.07 -11.37
N ASN A 5 -4.77 -17.82 -12.48
CA ASN A 5 -3.54 -17.90 -13.26
C ASN A 5 -2.28 -18.26 -12.43
N GLY A 6 -2.43 -19.15 -11.44
CA GLY A 6 -1.33 -19.60 -10.56
C GLY A 6 -0.85 -18.56 -9.54
N ILE A 7 -1.62 -17.49 -9.34
CA ILE A 7 -1.32 -16.43 -8.38
C ILE A 7 -2.45 -16.36 -7.35
N THR A 8 -2.06 -16.42 -6.08
CA THR A 8 -2.98 -16.10 -4.97
C THR A 8 -2.73 -14.65 -4.53
N PRO A 9 -3.78 -13.80 -4.46
CA PRO A 9 -3.66 -12.40 -4.11
C PRO A 9 -3.53 -12.24 -2.60
N ILE A 10 -2.38 -12.69 -2.08
CA ILE A 10 -2.06 -12.65 -0.67
C ILE A 10 -0.82 -11.78 -0.49
N MET A 11 -0.89 -10.90 0.50
CA MET A 11 0.30 -10.22 1.00
C MET A 11 1.04 -11.17 1.94
N PRO A 12 2.34 -11.42 1.74
CA PRO A 12 3.13 -12.24 2.68
C PRO A 12 3.10 -11.67 4.09
N ASP A 13 3.06 -12.54 5.11
CA ASP A 13 3.10 -12.11 6.52
C ASP A 13 4.38 -11.33 6.84
N GLU A 14 5.51 -11.71 6.24
CA GLU A 14 6.77 -11.01 6.41
C GLU A 14 6.71 -9.57 5.86
N SER A 15 5.91 -9.34 4.82
CA SER A 15 5.68 -7.99 4.30
C SER A 15 4.97 -7.11 5.33
N LEU A 16 4.08 -7.68 6.13
CA LEU A 16 3.38 -6.98 7.22
C LEU A 16 4.32 -6.75 8.42
N GLN A 17 5.15 -7.74 8.76
CA GLN A 17 6.17 -7.62 9.81
C GLN A 17 7.19 -6.50 9.51
N LEU A 18 7.52 -6.28 8.24
CA LEU A 18 8.36 -5.16 7.82
C LEU A 18 7.69 -3.80 8.10
N GLN A 19 6.35 -3.70 7.97
CA GLN A 19 5.63 -2.48 8.35
C GLN A 19 5.80 -2.20 9.83
N TYR A 20 5.51 -3.19 10.68
CA TYR A 20 5.65 -3.04 12.13
C TYR A 20 7.07 -2.61 12.52
N SER A 21 8.08 -3.23 11.88
CA SER A 21 9.47 -2.88 12.10
C SER A 21 9.76 -1.42 11.74
N ALA A 22 9.26 -0.93 10.59
CA ALA A 22 9.47 0.44 10.14
C ALA A 22 8.82 1.46 11.10
N PHE A 23 7.52 1.30 11.39
CA PHE A 23 6.78 2.20 12.28
C PHE A 23 7.34 2.21 13.72
N THR A 24 7.79 1.06 14.23
CA THR A 24 8.35 0.95 15.59
C THR A 24 9.63 1.77 15.76
N LYS A 25 10.48 1.89 14.73
CA LYS A 25 11.69 2.75 14.79
C LYS A 25 11.36 4.22 15.08
N HIS A 26 10.14 4.64 14.74
CA HIS A 26 9.66 6.00 14.92
C HIS A 26 8.68 6.13 16.10
N ASN A 27 8.63 5.12 16.99
CA ASN A 27 7.74 5.07 18.16
C ASN A 27 6.25 5.17 17.80
N ILE A 28 5.87 4.71 16.60
CA ILE A 28 4.48 4.67 16.17
C ILE A 28 4.01 3.21 16.24
N MET A 29 2.90 2.96 16.96
CA MET A 29 2.27 1.66 16.99
C MET A 29 1.35 1.51 15.77
N LEU A 30 1.73 0.66 14.83
CA LEU A 30 0.86 0.24 13.73
C LEU A 30 0.12 -1.04 14.14
N LEU A 31 -1.21 -0.99 14.10
CA LEU A 31 -2.08 -2.14 14.31
C LEU A 31 -2.78 -2.49 12.99
N VAL A 32 -2.66 -3.75 12.56
CA VAL A 32 -3.36 -4.24 11.37
C VAL A 32 -4.22 -5.44 11.75
N ASP A 33 -5.52 -5.31 11.48
CA ASP A 33 -6.49 -6.38 11.66
C ASP A 33 -6.65 -7.17 10.36
N ASN A 34 -6.00 -8.33 10.32
CA ASN A 34 -6.00 -9.25 9.18
C ASN A 34 -6.89 -10.48 9.39
N GLY A 35 -7.81 -10.45 10.36
CA GLY A 35 -8.53 -11.66 10.80
C GLY A 35 -8.47 -11.86 12.30
N ILE A 36 -7.30 -11.58 12.89
CA ILE A 36 -6.95 -11.99 14.25
C ILE A 36 -7.79 -11.24 15.30
N MET A 37 -8.22 -10.02 15.02
CA MET A 37 -9.05 -9.23 15.93
C MET A 37 -10.56 -9.31 15.59
N GLY A 38 -10.95 -10.21 14.69
CA GLY A 38 -12.32 -10.39 14.25
C GLY A 38 -12.73 -9.49 13.07
N GLY A 39 -11.82 -8.74 12.47
CA GLY A 39 -12.01 -8.10 11.16
C GLY A 39 -11.42 -8.91 10.01
N SER A 40 -11.35 -8.31 8.82
CA SER A 40 -10.98 -8.94 7.54
C SER A 40 -11.99 -9.94 6.99
N GLU A 41 -12.18 -9.91 5.68
CA GLU A 41 -13.06 -10.80 4.93
C GLU A 41 -12.42 -11.23 3.61
N ILE A 42 -12.76 -12.43 3.14
CA ILE A 42 -12.40 -12.88 1.80
C ILE A 42 -13.48 -12.40 0.84
N ILE A 43 -13.11 -11.51 -0.08
CA ILE A 43 -13.98 -11.03 -1.14
C ILE A 43 -13.97 -12.05 -2.29
N PRO A 44 -15.13 -12.51 -2.79
CA PRO A 44 -15.20 -13.36 -3.97
C PRO A 44 -14.52 -12.73 -5.18
N TYR A 45 -13.95 -13.54 -6.06
CA TYR A 45 -13.38 -13.05 -7.30
C TYR A 45 -14.44 -12.46 -8.21
N GLU A 46 -14.18 -11.25 -8.70
CA GLU A 46 -14.98 -10.58 -9.70
C GLU A 46 -14.13 -9.58 -10.50
N ASP A 47 -14.61 -9.19 -11.68
CA ASP A 47 -13.98 -8.14 -12.45
C ASP A 47 -14.12 -6.79 -11.73
N LEU A 48 -12.97 -6.16 -11.46
CA LEU A 48 -12.93 -4.92 -10.72
C LEU A 48 -13.03 -3.71 -11.65
N THR A 49 -13.92 -2.78 -11.27
CA THR A 49 -14.01 -1.42 -11.80
C THR A 49 -13.96 -0.44 -10.64
N TRP A 50 -13.78 0.85 -10.93
CA TRP A 50 -13.84 1.90 -9.90
C TRP A 50 -15.19 1.93 -9.15
N SER A 51 -16.31 1.62 -9.82
CA SER A 51 -17.61 1.47 -9.16
C SER A 51 -17.60 0.29 -8.21
N LYS A 52 -17.07 -0.84 -8.67
CA LYS A 52 -17.04 -2.07 -7.89
C LYS A 52 -16.21 -1.94 -6.62
N LEU A 53 -15.12 -1.19 -6.66
CA LEU A 53 -14.31 -0.90 -5.47
C LEU A 53 -15.08 -0.13 -4.39
N ARG A 54 -16.00 0.76 -4.79
CA ARG A 54 -16.88 1.46 -3.84
C ARG A 54 -17.90 0.50 -3.24
N GLU A 55 -18.52 -0.33 -4.08
CA GLU A 55 -19.44 -1.37 -3.63
C GLU A 55 -18.76 -2.35 -2.66
N ILE A 56 -17.49 -2.71 -2.91
CA ILE A 56 -16.69 -3.55 -2.02
C ILE A 56 -16.44 -2.85 -0.68
N TYR A 57 -16.07 -1.57 -0.70
CA TYR A 57 -15.88 -0.79 0.52
C TYR A 57 -17.17 -0.73 1.35
N ASP A 58 -18.30 -0.40 0.73
CA ASP A 58 -19.58 -0.32 1.44
C ASP A 58 -20.00 -1.68 1.98
N LYS A 59 -19.90 -2.74 1.17
CA LYS A 59 -20.36 -4.08 1.53
C LYS A 59 -19.47 -4.80 2.54
N TYR A 60 -18.15 -4.76 2.38
CA TYR A 60 -17.23 -5.60 3.17
C TYR A 60 -16.53 -4.82 4.29
N PHE A 61 -16.32 -3.51 4.13
CA PHE A 61 -15.70 -2.70 5.18
C PHE A 61 -16.75 -2.03 6.07
N LEU A 62 -17.78 -1.43 5.47
CA LEU A 62 -18.86 -0.78 6.25
C LEU A 62 -20.02 -1.72 6.58
N HIS A 63 -20.08 -2.90 5.97
CA HIS A 63 -21.21 -3.84 6.08
C HIS A 63 -22.57 -3.21 5.71
N ASN A 64 -22.57 -2.30 4.74
CA ASN A 64 -23.70 -1.47 4.30
C ASN A 64 -24.27 -0.54 5.40
N HIS A 65 -23.47 -0.22 6.42
CA HIS A 65 -23.79 0.75 7.47
C HIS A 65 -22.88 1.97 7.33
N GLU A 66 -23.39 3.09 6.80
CA GLU A 66 -22.58 4.29 6.53
C GLU A 66 -21.96 4.91 7.80
N ASP A 67 -22.62 4.73 8.94
CA ASP A 67 -22.22 5.16 10.28
C ASP A 67 -21.33 4.15 11.01
N ASN A 68 -20.89 3.07 10.33
CA ASN A 68 -20.03 2.07 10.93
C ASN A 68 -18.72 2.71 11.44
N PRO A 69 -18.37 2.52 12.73
CA PRO A 69 -17.21 3.18 13.35
C PRO A 69 -15.88 2.75 12.76
N ARG A 70 -15.83 1.72 11.90
CA ARG A 70 -14.62 1.39 11.16
C ARG A 70 -14.14 2.58 10.30
N LYS A 71 -15.08 3.34 9.73
CA LYS A 71 -14.81 4.62 9.06
C LYS A 71 -14.34 5.63 10.12
N GLY A 72 -13.21 6.30 9.88
CA GLY A 72 -12.63 7.21 10.87
C GLY A 72 -11.62 6.57 11.83
N ILE A 73 -11.48 5.24 11.82
CA ILE A 73 -10.57 4.48 12.69
C ILE A 73 -9.56 3.67 11.89
N PHE A 74 -9.99 3.00 10.81
CA PHE A 74 -9.13 2.14 10.01
C PHE A 74 -8.90 2.72 8.61
N HIS A 75 -7.69 2.52 8.09
CA HIS A 75 -7.46 2.53 6.66
C HIS A 75 -7.68 1.12 6.10
N TYR A 76 -8.70 0.95 5.28
CA TYR A 76 -9.08 -0.29 4.63
C TYR A 76 -8.13 -0.66 3.48
N ALA A 77 -7.43 -1.78 3.62
CA ALA A 77 -6.56 -2.32 2.59
C ALA A 77 -7.19 -3.56 1.94
N ILE A 78 -7.26 -3.59 0.61
CA ILE A 78 -7.66 -4.79 -0.13
C ILE A 78 -6.47 -5.34 -0.93
N ILE A 79 -6.24 -6.64 -0.80
CA ILE A 79 -5.25 -7.34 -1.63
C ILE A 79 -6.00 -7.98 -2.79
N ILE A 80 -5.70 -7.52 -4.00
CA ILE A 80 -6.41 -7.93 -5.21
C ILE A 80 -5.43 -8.59 -6.19
N HIS A 81 -5.96 -9.36 -7.13
CA HIS A 81 -5.14 -10.02 -8.13
C HIS A 81 -4.47 -9.00 -9.05
N ASN A 82 -5.26 -8.27 -9.83
CA ASN A 82 -4.76 -7.23 -10.71
C ASN A 82 -5.76 -6.08 -10.81
N PHE A 83 -5.26 -4.95 -11.30
CA PHE A 83 -6.06 -3.85 -11.78
C PHE A 83 -5.32 -3.20 -12.94
N ARG A 84 -6.05 -2.85 -14.00
CA ARG A 84 -5.47 -2.18 -15.17
C ARG A 84 -6.14 -0.83 -15.32
N ASP A 85 -5.34 0.20 -15.18
CA ASP A 85 -5.76 1.57 -15.41
C ASP A 85 -4.57 2.44 -15.84
N PHE A 86 -4.81 3.67 -16.27
CA PHE A 86 -3.77 4.59 -16.75
C PHE A 86 -2.97 4.01 -17.92
N GLY A 87 -3.61 3.15 -18.73
CA GLY A 87 -2.97 2.44 -19.85
C GLY A 87 -2.00 1.32 -19.46
N ARG A 88 -1.90 0.94 -18.17
CA ARG A 88 -0.93 -0.05 -17.67
C ARG A 88 -1.45 -0.86 -16.48
N GLY A 89 -0.71 -1.90 -16.08
CA GLY A 89 -0.90 -2.52 -14.77
C GLY A 89 -0.32 -1.65 -13.66
N VAL A 90 -0.95 -1.65 -12.50
CA VAL A 90 -0.49 -0.95 -11.29
C VAL A 90 -0.16 -1.95 -10.18
N ALA A 91 0.72 -1.57 -9.25
CA ALA A 91 1.06 -2.38 -8.07
C ALA A 91 0.19 -2.05 -6.86
N GLY A 92 -0.40 -0.86 -6.85
CA GLY A 92 -1.30 -0.37 -5.82
C GLY A 92 -1.90 0.95 -6.27
N PHE A 93 -2.96 1.35 -5.58
CA PHE A 93 -3.59 2.66 -5.75
C PHE A 93 -4.57 2.95 -4.60
N ASN A 94 -4.73 4.23 -4.30
CA ASN A 94 -5.77 4.74 -3.42
C ASN A 94 -7.06 4.94 -4.22
N PHE A 95 -8.21 4.46 -3.72
CA PHE A 95 -9.50 4.58 -4.41
C PHE A 95 -10.56 5.35 -3.61
N LYS A 96 -10.34 5.52 -2.31
CA LYS A 96 -11.09 6.41 -1.43
C LYS A 96 -10.13 6.93 -0.36
N ARG A 97 -10.50 8.01 0.33
CA ARG A 97 -9.87 8.31 1.62
C ARG A 97 -10.17 7.15 2.57
N ASP A 98 -9.15 6.69 3.29
CA ASP A 98 -9.11 5.46 4.07
C ASP A 98 -9.25 4.16 3.30
N ALA A 99 -9.09 4.15 1.97
CA ALA A 99 -9.15 2.90 1.23
C ALA A 99 -8.15 2.81 0.08
N PHE A 100 -7.37 1.74 0.09
CA PHE A 100 -6.38 1.47 -0.95
C PHE A 100 -6.31 -0.01 -1.31
N ALA A 101 -5.81 -0.27 -2.51
CA ALA A 101 -5.64 -1.61 -3.05
C ALA A 101 -4.16 -1.91 -3.31
N VAL A 102 -3.77 -3.18 -3.11
CA VAL A 102 -2.46 -3.71 -3.52
C VAL A 102 -2.68 -4.83 -4.53
N CYS A 103 -2.08 -4.69 -5.71
CA CYS A 103 -2.22 -5.62 -6.84
C CYS A 103 -1.12 -6.70 -6.79
N SER A 104 -1.42 -7.81 -6.14
CA SER A 104 -0.43 -8.85 -5.86
C SER A 104 0.13 -9.50 -7.13
N ALA A 105 -0.70 -9.77 -8.15
CA ALA A 105 -0.21 -10.40 -9.38
C ALA A 105 0.78 -9.52 -10.16
N TYR A 106 0.58 -8.20 -10.13
CA TYR A 106 1.54 -7.27 -10.73
C TYR A 106 2.90 -7.39 -10.04
N ILE A 107 2.90 -7.40 -8.70
CA ILE A 107 4.13 -7.51 -7.91
C ILE A 107 4.82 -8.85 -8.17
N GLN A 108 4.08 -9.96 -8.09
CA GLN A 108 4.62 -11.31 -8.31
C GLN A 108 5.20 -11.48 -9.72
N LYS A 109 4.57 -10.89 -10.74
CA LYS A 109 5.08 -10.90 -12.12
C LYS A 109 6.45 -10.24 -12.25
N TRP A 110 6.68 -9.10 -11.60
CA TRP A 110 7.91 -8.33 -11.72
C TRP A 110 8.95 -8.65 -10.64
N ARG A 111 8.56 -9.31 -9.56
CA ARG A 111 9.39 -9.71 -8.42
C ARG A 111 9.06 -11.16 -8.02
N PRO A 112 9.35 -12.14 -8.89
CA PRO A 112 8.92 -13.53 -8.66
C PRO A 112 9.70 -14.24 -7.55
N TRP A 113 10.88 -13.73 -7.18
CA TRP A 113 11.73 -14.30 -6.14
C TRP A 113 11.18 -13.97 -4.75
N ARG A 114 11.11 -14.95 -3.85
CA ARG A 114 10.50 -14.81 -2.50
C ARG A 114 10.91 -13.53 -1.78
N ASN A 115 12.21 -13.28 -1.60
CA ASN A 115 12.68 -12.10 -0.88
C ASN A 115 12.29 -10.78 -1.58
N ALA A 116 12.41 -10.75 -2.89
CA ALA A 116 12.04 -9.58 -3.69
C ALA A 116 10.51 -9.34 -3.66
N MET A 117 9.72 -10.41 -3.69
CA MET A 117 8.27 -10.38 -3.58
C MET A 117 7.82 -9.84 -2.22
N VAL A 118 8.44 -10.30 -1.13
CA VAL A 118 8.15 -9.84 0.25
C VAL A 118 8.42 -8.35 0.38
N ILE A 119 9.60 -7.90 -0.05
CA ILE A 119 9.97 -6.48 -0.01
C ILE A 119 9.05 -5.65 -0.89
N ALA A 120 8.69 -6.14 -2.09
CA ALA A 120 7.86 -5.39 -3.02
C ALA A 120 6.40 -5.29 -2.58
N HIS A 121 5.83 -6.33 -1.97
CA HIS A 121 4.51 -6.22 -1.34
C HIS A 121 4.53 -5.26 -0.16
N GLY A 122 5.54 -5.34 0.70
CA GLY A 122 5.70 -4.41 1.82
C GLY A 122 5.84 -2.97 1.34
N GLY A 123 6.71 -2.72 0.37
CA GLY A 123 6.94 -1.36 -0.13
C GLY A 123 5.74 -0.80 -0.90
N ALA A 124 5.01 -1.63 -1.66
CA ALA A 124 3.77 -1.21 -2.31
C ALA A 124 2.66 -0.90 -1.29
N TYR A 125 2.45 -1.77 -0.30
CA TYR A 125 1.49 -1.51 0.77
C TYR A 125 1.81 -0.22 1.52
N MET A 126 3.07 -0.05 1.93
CA MET A 126 3.54 1.14 2.65
C MET A 126 3.43 2.41 1.80
N HIS A 127 3.66 2.32 0.49
CA HIS A 127 3.47 3.43 -0.44
C HIS A 127 2.01 3.90 -0.47
N GLU A 128 1.08 2.96 -0.61
CA GLU A 128 -0.34 3.30 -0.66
C GLU A 128 -0.88 3.78 0.70
N LEU A 129 -0.40 3.18 1.81
CA LEU A 129 -0.67 3.68 3.16
C LEU A 129 -0.10 5.10 3.35
N GLY A 130 1.08 5.39 2.78
CA GLY A 130 1.69 6.73 2.86
C GLY A 130 0.80 7.80 2.25
N HIS A 131 0.13 7.49 1.12
CA HIS A 131 -0.89 8.37 0.55
C HIS A 131 -2.10 8.57 1.47
N GLN A 132 -2.55 7.53 2.16
CA GLN A 132 -3.61 7.66 3.18
C GLN A 132 -3.17 8.53 4.35
N LEU A 133 -1.89 8.51 4.70
CA LEU A 133 -1.27 9.35 5.75
C LEU A 133 -0.77 10.70 5.22
N GLY A 134 -1.15 11.11 4.01
CA GLY A 134 -0.94 12.46 3.49
C GLY A 134 0.37 12.69 2.74
N LEU A 135 1.19 11.65 2.55
CA LEU A 135 2.46 11.77 1.84
C LEU A 135 2.27 11.83 0.32
N PRO A 136 2.94 12.77 -0.38
CA PRO A 136 3.02 12.77 -1.83
C PRO A 136 4.13 11.82 -2.33
N HIS A 137 3.95 11.21 -3.49
CA HIS A 137 4.99 10.38 -4.11
C HIS A 137 5.88 11.17 -5.08
N LEU A 138 7.09 10.66 -5.31
CA LEU A 138 7.94 11.10 -6.42
C LEU A 138 7.93 10.04 -7.54
N ARG A 139 7.22 10.36 -8.63
CA ARG A 139 7.14 9.52 -9.82
C ARG A 139 8.31 9.78 -10.76
N VAL A 140 9.35 8.96 -10.66
CA VAL A 140 10.57 9.06 -11.47
C VAL A 140 10.94 7.73 -12.13
N PHE A 141 11.55 7.81 -13.31
CA PHE A 141 11.97 6.66 -14.13
C PHE A 141 13.43 6.79 -14.59
N PRO A 142 14.14 5.68 -14.89
CA PRO A 142 15.59 5.71 -15.19
C PRO A 142 16.06 6.67 -16.30
N TRP A 143 15.20 6.95 -17.29
CA TRP A 143 15.52 7.90 -18.38
C TRP A 143 15.35 9.38 -18.00
N GLN A 144 14.83 9.69 -16.80
CA GLN A 144 14.64 11.05 -16.31
C GLN A 144 15.80 11.46 -15.40
N LEU A 145 16.35 12.66 -15.59
CA LEU A 145 17.44 13.19 -14.75
C LEU A 145 17.11 13.14 -13.26
N LEU A 146 15.85 13.47 -12.91
CA LEU A 146 15.37 13.50 -11.54
C LEU A 146 15.46 12.13 -10.83
N TYR A 147 15.43 11.01 -11.58
CA TYR A 147 15.62 9.66 -11.03
C TYR A 147 17.00 9.44 -10.43
N TRP A 148 18.01 10.12 -10.99
CA TRP A 148 19.39 10.04 -10.54
C TRP A 148 19.67 11.07 -9.45
N LEU A 149 19.11 12.27 -9.57
CA LEU A 149 19.25 13.31 -8.54
C LEU A 149 18.57 12.93 -7.22
N SER A 150 17.42 12.26 -7.28
CA SER A 150 16.67 11.80 -6.10
C SER A 150 17.14 10.45 -5.53
N TRP A 151 18.36 10.00 -5.85
CA TRP A 151 18.82 8.70 -5.35
C TRP A 151 18.97 8.67 -3.82
N ASN A 152 19.24 9.81 -3.18
CA ASN A 152 19.33 9.93 -1.73
C ASN A 152 17.95 9.88 -1.05
N TYR A 153 16.86 10.15 -1.77
CA TYR A 153 15.51 10.06 -1.22
C TYR A 153 15.09 8.59 -1.07
N LYS A 154 15.52 7.96 0.04
CA LYS A 154 15.32 6.55 0.39
C LYS A 154 13.95 6.34 1.04
N SER A 155 12.91 6.37 0.23
CA SER A 155 11.54 6.10 0.68
C SER A 155 10.78 5.23 -0.30
N CYS A 156 9.86 4.39 0.20
CA CYS A 156 8.91 3.70 -0.67
C CYS A 156 8.02 4.67 -1.47
N MET A 157 7.87 5.93 -1.04
CA MET A 157 7.18 7.02 -1.77
C MET A 157 7.95 7.51 -3.01
N ASN A 158 9.23 7.16 -3.14
CA ASN A 158 10.00 7.35 -4.36
C ASN A 158 9.86 6.10 -5.25
N TYR A 159 9.35 6.26 -6.48
CA TYR A 159 9.20 5.15 -7.44
C TYR A 159 10.50 4.37 -7.71
N ARG A 160 11.66 4.98 -7.47
CA ARG A 160 12.96 4.30 -7.51
C ARG A 160 13.08 3.15 -6.50
N TYR A 161 12.40 3.26 -5.36
CA TYR A 161 12.55 2.40 -4.19
C TYR A 161 11.25 1.70 -3.73
N THR A 162 10.08 2.00 -4.31
CA THR A 162 8.80 1.37 -3.97
C THR A 162 8.84 -0.16 -3.88
N PHE A 163 9.66 -0.84 -4.70
CA PHE A 163 9.82 -2.30 -4.65
C PHE A 163 11.17 -2.77 -4.09
N LYS A 164 11.85 -1.92 -3.31
CA LYS A 164 13.21 -2.17 -2.81
C LYS A 164 13.35 -1.97 -1.32
N ILE A 165 12.51 -1.14 -0.70
CA ILE A 165 12.52 -0.86 0.73
C ILE A 165 11.09 -0.80 1.28
N VAL A 166 10.98 -1.05 2.58
CA VAL A 166 9.77 -0.86 3.38
C VAL A 166 10.13 0.14 4.47
N ASP A 167 10.18 1.41 4.09
CA ASP A 167 10.45 2.53 5.00
C ASP A 167 10.02 3.84 4.32
N TYR A 168 9.65 4.83 5.13
CA TYR A 168 9.63 6.23 4.69
C TYR A 168 11.00 6.84 4.95
N SER A 169 11.28 7.98 4.32
CA SER A 169 12.54 8.67 4.62
C SER A 169 12.38 9.57 5.86
N ASP A 170 13.45 9.69 6.64
CA ASP A 170 13.60 10.60 7.78
C ASP A 170 14.33 11.91 7.40
N GLY A 171 14.65 12.09 6.11
CA GLY A 171 15.34 13.29 5.60
C GLY A 171 16.85 13.33 5.89
N SER A 172 17.43 12.27 6.46
CA SER A 172 18.84 12.25 6.88
C SER A 172 19.84 11.98 5.74
N HIS A 173 19.39 11.61 4.54
CA HIS A 173 20.26 11.16 3.45
C HIS A 173 20.75 12.29 2.53
N GLY A 174 20.53 13.56 2.91
CA GLY A 174 21.11 14.73 2.26
C GLY A 174 20.30 15.24 1.05
N PHE A 175 20.99 15.59 -0.04
CA PHE A 175 20.37 16.31 -1.16
C PHE A 175 19.12 15.61 -1.71
N MET A 176 18.03 16.37 -1.84
CA MET A 176 16.70 15.91 -2.30
C MET A 176 15.98 14.90 -1.41
N ASP A 177 16.54 14.55 -0.26
CA ASP A 177 15.83 13.71 0.69
C ASP A 177 14.65 14.46 1.32
N ARG A 178 13.62 13.72 1.75
CA ARG A 178 12.39 14.28 2.32
C ARG A 178 12.13 13.59 3.64
N ASP A 179 12.02 14.36 4.71
CA ASP A 179 11.56 13.83 6.00
C ASP A 179 10.05 13.59 5.92
N GLU A 180 9.67 12.33 5.68
CA GLU A 180 8.28 11.91 5.56
C GLU A 180 7.75 11.37 6.88
N TRP A 181 8.59 10.71 7.66
CA TRP A 181 8.22 10.22 9.00
C TRP A 181 7.69 11.35 9.88
N SER A 182 8.36 12.51 9.88
CA SER A 182 7.90 13.67 10.66
C SER A 182 6.70 14.40 10.05
N ASN A 183 6.29 14.05 8.83
CA ASN A 183 5.21 14.70 8.09
C ASN A 183 3.98 13.80 7.85
N LEU A 184 3.89 12.66 8.56
CA LEU A 184 2.70 11.81 8.55
C LEU A 184 1.52 12.53 9.20
N ASP A 185 0.37 12.54 8.53
CA ASP A 185 -0.91 12.95 9.10
C ASP A 185 -1.66 11.71 9.62
N LEU A 186 -1.42 11.40 10.90
CA LEU A 186 -2.05 10.25 11.57
C LEU A 186 -3.54 10.43 11.85
N GLN A 187 -4.12 11.61 11.58
CA GLN A 187 -5.55 11.89 11.77
C GLN A 187 -6.32 11.93 10.44
N ARG A 188 -5.66 11.53 9.36
CA ARG A 188 -6.16 11.65 7.99
C ARG A 188 -7.17 10.57 7.64
N PHE A 189 -8.36 10.68 8.22
CA PHE A 189 -9.46 9.76 7.97
C PHE A 189 -10.60 10.39 7.15
N GLU A 190 -11.40 9.55 6.50
CA GLU A 190 -12.72 9.85 5.98
C GLU A 190 -13.67 10.10 7.15
N ARG A 191 -14.33 11.26 7.15
CA ARG A 191 -15.29 11.68 8.18
C ARG A 191 -16.69 11.68 7.58
#